data_AF-A0A7W0HA90-F1
#
_entry.id   AF-A0A7W0HA90-F1
#
_cell.length_a   1.000
_cell.length_b   1.000
_cell.length_c   1.000
_cell.angle_alpha   90.00
_cell.angle_beta   90.00
_cell.angle_gamma   90.00
#
_symmetry.space_group_name_H-M   'P 1'
#
loop_
_entity.id
_entity.type
_entity.pdbx_description
1 polymer ?
#
loop_
_entity_poly.entity_id
_entity_poly.type
_entity_poly.pdbx_seq_one_letter_code
_entity_poly.pdbx_strand_id
1 'polypeptide(L)'
;MGDRFEDGDPSNNTGGIAGGPNDHGYDPTSKGFYNGGDLAGLTSQLDYIEGLGTTAIWLTPIFKNKAVQLEDGPSAGYHGYWITDFTRVDPHLGTNAELAQL
;
A
#
# COMPACT_ATOMS: atom_id res chain seq x y z
N MET A 1 -8.29 3.88 0.55
CA MET A 1 -7.46 2.82 -0.05
C MET A 1 -6.02 3.22 0.16
N GLY A 2 -5.22 2.41 0.87
CA GLY A 2 -3.85 2.80 1.27
C GLY A 2 -2.99 3.25 0.09
N ASP A 3 -2.86 2.37 -0.90
CA ASP A 3 -2.08 2.56 -2.14
C ASP A 3 -2.45 3.79 -2.99
N ARG A 4 -3.61 4.43 -2.75
CA ARG A 4 -4.16 5.47 -3.62
C ARG A 4 -4.35 6.81 -2.93
N PHE A 5 -3.82 6.98 -1.73
CA PHE A 5 -4.01 8.20 -0.96
C PHE A 5 -2.84 9.18 -1.10
N GLU A 6 -1.67 8.85 -0.56
CA GLU A 6 -0.47 9.69 -0.58
C GLU A 6 0.78 8.78 -0.45
N ASP A 7 1.78 8.97 -1.32
CA ASP A 7 3.09 8.29 -1.25
C ASP A 7 4.03 9.09 -0.33
N GLY A 8 4.18 8.64 0.92
CA GLY A 8 5.01 9.31 1.92
C GLY A 8 6.42 8.74 2.05
N ASP A 9 6.66 7.49 1.64
CA ASP A 9 7.96 6.86 1.61
C ASP A 9 8.20 6.10 0.28
N PRO A 10 8.75 6.79 -0.74
CA PRO A 10 9.03 6.18 -2.03
C PRO A 10 10.04 5.02 -1.99
N SER A 11 10.76 4.84 -0.87
CA SER A 11 11.71 3.75 -0.72
C SER A 11 11.04 2.39 -0.56
N ASN A 12 9.77 2.37 -0.12
CA ASN A 12 8.99 1.14 0.07
C ASN A 12 8.15 0.76 -1.18
N ASN A 13 8.13 1.58 -2.23
CA ASN A 13 7.29 1.41 -3.42
C ASN A 13 7.42 0.05 -4.12
N THR A 14 8.53 -0.65 -3.96
CA THR A 14 8.74 -1.99 -4.57
C THR A 14 8.52 -3.14 -3.58
N GLY A 15 8.14 -2.84 -2.34
CA GLY A 15 8.00 -3.83 -1.26
C GLY A 15 9.30 -4.58 -0.95
N GLY A 16 10.45 -4.04 -1.38
CA GLY A 16 11.76 -4.71 -1.31
C GLY A 16 11.93 -5.90 -2.26
N ILE A 17 11.05 -6.04 -3.25
CA ILE A 17 11.09 -7.14 -4.24
C ILE A 17 11.92 -6.67 -5.45
N ALA A 18 12.94 -7.45 -5.79
CA ALA A 18 13.76 -7.19 -6.97
C ALA A 18 13.01 -7.55 -8.27
N GLY A 19 13.37 -6.90 -9.37
CA GLY A 19 12.79 -7.16 -10.69
C GLY A 19 12.10 -5.92 -11.26
N GLY A 20 11.15 -6.15 -12.16
CA GLY A 20 10.31 -5.10 -12.73
C GLY A 20 8.87 -5.12 -12.19
N PRO A 21 7.95 -4.33 -12.79
CA PRO A 21 6.58 -4.23 -12.31
C PRO A 21 5.86 -5.58 -12.17
N ASN A 22 6.11 -6.55 -13.06
CA ASN A 22 5.51 -7.88 -12.98
C ASN A 22 6.08 -8.77 -11.86
N ASP A 23 7.15 -8.34 -11.20
CA ASP A 23 7.76 -9.01 -10.05
C ASP A 23 7.33 -8.34 -8.73
N HIS A 24 7.55 -7.02 -8.63
CA HIS A 24 7.29 -6.27 -7.40
C HIS A 24 5.88 -5.66 -7.36
N GLY A 25 5.22 -5.46 -8.49
CA GLY A 25 3.83 -4.99 -8.54
C GLY A 25 3.67 -3.47 -8.56
N TYR A 26 4.73 -2.67 -8.60
CA TYR A 26 4.65 -1.21 -8.66
C TYR A 26 4.79 -0.67 -10.08
N ASP A 27 3.78 0.08 -10.50
CA ASP A 27 3.73 0.83 -11.73
C ASP A 27 2.64 1.89 -11.58
N PRO A 28 2.99 3.14 -11.22
CA PRO A 28 2.01 4.19 -10.96
C PRO A 28 1.24 4.60 -12.23
N THR A 29 1.66 4.16 -13.41
CA THR A 29 0.96 4.40 -14.68
C THR A 29 -0.14 3.37 -14.96
N SER A 30 -0.17 2.26 -14.20
CA SER A 30 -1.11 1.16 -14.40
C SER A 30 -2.04 0.99 -13.20
N LYS A 31 -3.35 1.17 -13.43
CA LYS A 31 -4.37 1.05 -12.38
C LYS A 31 -4.42 -0.32 -11.69
N GLY A 32 -3.89 -1.36 -12.33
CA GLY A 32 -3.83 -2.72 -11.79
C GLY A 32 -2.62 -2.97 -10.90
N PHE A 33 -1.76 -1.97 -10.69
CA PHE A 33 -0.50 -2.08 -9.97
C PHE A 33 -0.52 -1.17 -8.74
N TYR A 34 0.47 -1.32 -7.86
CA TYR A 34 0.73 -0.38 -6.77
C TYR A 34 1.10 0.99 -7.37
N ASN A 35 0.57 2.03 -6.76
CA ASN A 35 0.76 3.44 -7.10
C ASN A 35 1.57 4.20 -6.04
N GLY A 36 1.85 3.57 -4.90
CA GLY A 36 2.83 4.05 -3.91
C GLY A 36 2.22 4.66 -2.65
N GLY A 37 0.90 4.71 -2.53
CA GLY A 37 0.29 5.21 -1.30
C GLY A 37 0.56 4.31 -0.08
N ASP A 38 0.91 4.90 1.05
CA ASP A 38 1.40 4.15 2.21
C ASP A 38 0.99 4.74 3.57
N LEU A 39 1.41 4.10 4.66
CA LEU A 39 1.12 4.55 6.02
C LEU A 39 1.85 5.85 6.37
N ALA A 40 3.02 6.10 5.79
CA ALA A 40 3.76 7.34 6.00
C ALA A 40 3.01 8.54 5.39
N GLY A 41 2.48 8.38 4.17
CA GLY A 41 1.67 9.39 3.49
C GLY A 41 0.31 9.59 4.15
N LEU A 42 -0.31 8.52 4.68
CA LEU A 42 -1.49 8.68 5.52
C LEU A 42 -1.20 9.51 6.78
N THR A 43 -0.09 9.20 7.46
CA THR A 43 0.32 9.89 8.70
C THR A 43 0.61 11.36 8.44
N SER A 44 1.25 11.70 7.31
CA SER A 44 1.57 13.09 6.96
C SER A 44 0.34 13.96 6.67
N GLN A 45 -0.80 13.33 6.37
CA GLN A 45 -2.05 13.99 6.00
C GLN A 45 -3.11 13.98 7.11
N LEU A 46 -2.77 13.59 8.34
CA LEU A 46 -3.73 13.57 9.45
C LEU A 46 -4.33 14.95 9.72
N ASP A 47 -3.55 16.02 9.67
CA ASP A 47 -4.04 17.41 9.82
C ASP A 47 -5.04 17.78 8.71
N TYR A 48 -4.80 17.32 7.47
CA TYR A 48 -5.73 17.52 6.36
C TYR A 48 -7.04 16.76 6.62
N ILE A 49 -6.96 15.50 7.05
CA ILE A 49 -8.14 14.66 7.33
C ILE A 49 -8.96 15.23 8.50
N GLU A 50 -8.30 15.69 9.56
CA GLU A 50 -8.94 16.37 10.69
C GLU A 50 -9.59 17.68 10.24
N GLY A 51 -8.92 18.45 9.38
CA GLY A 51 -9.44 19.70 8.81
C GLY A 51 -10.73 19.51 7.98
N LEU A 52 -10.98 18.32 7.45
CA LEU A 52 -12.26 17.97 6.81
C LEU A 52 -13.40 17.72 7.81
N GLY A 53 -13.11 17.62 9.11
CA GLY A 53 -14.07 17.28 10.17
C GLY A 53 -14.34 15.78 10.31
N THR A 54 -13.45 14.95 9.79
CA THR A 54 -13.58 13.48 9.86
C THR A 54 -13.12 12.98 11.23
N THR A 55 -13.83 11.99 11.79
CA THR A 55 -13.52 11.43 13.12
C THR A 55 -13.05 9.98 13.10
N ALA A 56 -13.03 9.34 11.92
CA ALA A 56 -12.58 7.97 11.75
C ALA A 56 -12.00 7.75 10.35
N ILE A 57 -10.94 6.94 10.26
CA ILE A 57 -10.32 6.51 9.02
C ILE A 57 -10.62 5.03 8.81
N TRP A 58 -11.13 4.67 7.63
CA TRP A 58 -11.28 3.28 7.21
C TRP A 58 -10.24 2.92 6.15
N LEU A 59 -9.36 1.97 6.49
CA LEU A 59 -8.32 1.46 5.59
C LEU A 59 -8.76 0.18 4.88
N THR A 60 -8.27 0.01 3.66
CA THR A 60 -8.21 -1.31 3.00
C THR A 60 -7.36 -2.27 3.84
N PRO A 61 -7.47 -3.60 3.69
CA PRO A 61 -6.64 -4.50 4.46
C PRO A 61 -5.16 -4.20 4.20
N ILE A 62 -4.41 -4.08 5.27
CA ILE A 62 -3.01 -3.63 5.27
C ILE A 62 -2.01 -4.79 5.32
N PHE A 63 -2.50 -6.03 5.40
CA PHE A 63 -1.66 -7.20 5.60
C PHE A 63 -0.84 -7.54 4.37
N LYS A 64 0.24 -8.30 4.53
CA LYS A 64 1.09 -8.72 3.42
C LYS A 64 0.33 -9.52 2.37
N ASN A 65 0.36 -9.02 1.13
CA ASN A 65 -0.30 -9.60 -0.03
C ASN A 65 0.67 -10.39 -0.92
N LYS A 66 0.09 -11.20 -1.81
CA LYS A 66 0.79 -11.68 -3.00
C LYS A 66 1.01 -10.47 -3.92
N ALA A 67 2.26 -10.10 -4.16
CA ALA A 67 2.62 -8.87 -4.86
C ALA A 67 2.03 -8.79 -6.26
N VAL A 68 2.12 -9.87 -7.06
CA VAL A 68 1.62 -9.93 -8.45
C VAL A 68 0.92 -11.26 -8.73
N GLN A 69 -0.15 -11.21 -9.53
CA GLN A 69 -0.75 -12.34 -10.23
C GLN A 69 -0.65 -12.08 -11.74
N LEU A 70 -0.20 -13.09 -12.48
CA LEU A 70 0.04 -12.99 -13.93
C LEU A 70 -1.08 -13.64 -14.76
N GLU A 71 -1.94 -14.43 -14.12
CA GLU A 71 -3.06 -15.13 -14.74
C GLU A 71 -4.19 -14.15 -15.07
N ASP A 72 -4.83 -14.31 -16.24
CA ASP A 72 -5.95 -13.48 -16.70
C ASP A 72 -5.67 -11.96 -16.76
N GLY A 73 -4.41 -11.59 -16.97
CA GLY A 73 -3.92 -10.22 -17.09
C GLY A 73 -3.09 -9.80 -15.86
N PRO A 74 -1.83 -9.35 -16.03
CA PRO A 74 -0.99 -8.97 -14.89
C PRO A 74 -1.64 -7.91 -14.00
N SER A 75 -1.72 -8.21 -12.71
CA SER A 75 -2.26 -7.30 -11.69
C SER A 75 -1.53 -7.53 -10.36
N ALA A 76 -1.41 -6.47 -9.57
CA ALA A 76 -0.77 -6.47 -8.27
C ALA A 76 -1.76 -6.53 -7.10
N GLY A 77 -1.24 -6.85 -5.91
CA GLY A 77 -1.99 -6.91 -4.65
C GLY A 77 -2.37 -5.56 -4.03
N TYR A 78 -2.30 -4.45 -4.78
CA TYR A 78 -2.49 -3.07 -4.30
C TYR A 78 -3.80 -2.81 -3.52
N HIS A 79 -4.83 -3.62 -3.77
CA HIS A 79 -6.11 -3.52 -3.11
C HIS A 79 -6.19 -4.18 -1.73
N GLY A 80 -5.19 -4.99 -1.37
CA GLY A 80 -5.05 -5.55 -0.02
C GLY A 80 -5.78 -6.89 0.23
N TYR A 81 -6.42 -7.48 -0.77
CA TYR A 81 -7.33 -8.63 -0.59
C TYR A 81 -6.74 -10.00 -0.99
N TRP A 82 -5.47 -10.06 -1.35
CA TRP A 82 -4.70 -11.27 -1.68
C TRP A 82 -3.69 -11.61 -0.59
N ILE A 83 -4.19 -11.67 0.65
CA ILE A 83 -3.37 -11.81 1.85
C ILE A 83 -2.63 -13.15 1.85
N THR A 84 -1.34 -13.10 2.14
CA THR A 84 -0.47 -14.27 2.34
C THR A 84 -0.02 -14.41 3.79
N ASP A 85 -0.08 -13.33 4.57
CA ASP A 85 0.31 -13.32 5.98
C ASP A 85 -0.45 -12.22 6.74
N PHE A 86 -1.35 -12.64 7.64
CA PHE A 86 -2.20 -11.77 8.45
C PHE A 86 -1.46 -11.14 9.66
N THR A 87 -0.17 -11.42 9.85
CA THR A 87 0.59 -10.95 11.02
C THR A 87 1.53 -9.78 10.72
N ARG A 88 1.67 -9.44 9.43
CA ARG A 88 2.59 -8.40 8.95
C ARG A 88 1.87 -7.44 8.03
N VAL A 89 2.19 -6.15 8.17
CA VAL A 89 1.86 -5.12 7.20
C VAL A 89 2.53 -5.44 5.86
N ASP A 90 1.86 -5.12 4.76
CA ASP A 90 2.43 -5.24 3.42
C ASP A 90 3.62 -4.30 3.27
N PRO A 91 4.79 -4.78 2.81
CA PRO A 91 5.98 -3.95 2.70
C PRO A 91 5.83 -2.79 1.70
N HIS A 92 4.83 -2.79 0.81
CA HIS A 92 4.50 -1.63 -0.03
C HIS A 92 3.74 -0.53 0.73
N LEU A 93 3.20 -0.83 1.91
CA LEU A 93 2.44 0.13 2.72
C LEU A 93 3.23 0.60 3.95
N GLY A 94 4.34 -0.05 4.27
CA GLY A 94 5.18 0.23 5.43
C GLY A 94 5.36 -0.99 6.35
N THR A 95 5.39 -0.74 7.65
CA THR A 95 5.79 -1.70 8.68
C THR A 95 4.78 -1.78 9.82
N ASN A 96 4.86 -2.85 10.62
CA ASN A 96 4.06 -2.96 11.85
C ASN A 96 4.35 -1.82 12.84
N ALA A 97 5.57 -1.26 12.82
CA ALA A 97 5.95 -0.17 13.71
C ALA A 97 5.28 1.15 13.28
N GLU A 98 5.23 1.44 11.98
CA GLU A 98 4.50 2.60 11.45
C GLU A 98 3.01 2.48 11.71
N LEU A 99 2.42 1.28 11.52
CA LEU A 99 1.02 1.05 11.89
C LEU A 99 0.74 1.32 13.37
N ALA A 100 1.66 0.98 14.27
CA ALA A 100 1.49 1.21 15.70
C ALA A 100 1.63 2.68 16.11
N GLN A 101 2.16 3.54 15.23
CA GLN A 101 2.31 4.98 15.44
C GLN A 101 1.11 5.79 14.90
N LEU A 102 0.31 5.19 14.01
CA LEU A 102 -0.91 5.76 13.44
C LEU A 102 -2.08 5.72 14.43
#